data_AF-A0A285I5X7-F1
#
_entry.id   AF-A0A285I5X7-F1
#
_cell.length_a   1.000
_cell.length_b   1.000
_cell.length_c   1.000
_cell.angle_alpha   90.00
_cell.angle_beta   90.00
_cell.angle_gamma   90.00
#
_symmetry.space_group_name_H-M   'P 1'
#
loop_
_entity.id
_entity.type
_entity.pdbx_description
1 polymer ?
#
loop_
_entity_poly.entity_id
_entity_poly.type
_entity_poly.pdbx_seq_one_letter_code
_entity_poly.pdbx_strand_id
1 'polypeptide(L)'
;MTAAAVAAGLALIAGLDGALAGFRSSCGRSGLVRHRAQNVTAHLRGLAVVLLAPVAVIVLLGYTARPGPYLAAGRAMLAVYVPFAVVALLALVAYLVLGWRRRFLTTALVLGPCTAARPLIALLAIRRWYAALTPVSAPE
;
A
#
# COMPACT_ATOMS: atom_id res chain seq x y z
N MET A 1 -11.73 -16.31 2.33
CA MET A 1 -11.51 -15.23 1.35
C MET A 1 -11.42 -15.79 -0.06
N THR A 2 -12.27 -15.35 -0.98
CA THR A 2 -12.24 -15.75 -2.40
C THR A 2 -11.06 -15.11 -3.15
N ALA A 3 -10.73 -15.60 -4.35
CA ALA A 3 -9.69 -15.01 -5.20
C ALA A 3 -10.00 -13.54 -5.54
N ALA A 4 -11.25 -13.25 -5.88
CA ALA A 4 -11.73 -11.89 -6.14
C ALA A 4 -11.52 -10.97 -4.93
N ALA A 5 -11.83 -11.43 -3.71
CA ALA A 5 -11.61 -10.64 -2.51
C ALA A 5 -10.12 -10.36 -2.22
N VAL A 6 -9.25 -11.34 -2.47
CA VAL A 6 -7.80 -11.16 -2.32
C VAL A 6 -7.27 -10.15 -3.34
N ALA A 7 -7.67 -10.30 -4.61
CA ALA A 7 -7.26 -9.41 -5.69
C ALA A 7 -7.76 -7.97 -5.46
N ALA A 8 -9.04 -7.81 -5.10
CA ALA A 8 -9.61 -6.51 -4.78
C ALA A 8 -8.92 -5.84 -3.59
N GLY A 9 -8.61 -6.59 -2.53
CA GLY A 9 -7.90 -6.07 -1.36
C GLY A 9 -6.50 -5.56 -1.71
N LEU A 10 -5.72 -6.34 -2.47
CA LEU A 10 -4.38 -5.95 -2.91
C LEU A 10 -4.42 -4.76 -3.89
N ALA A 11 -5.36 -4.76 -4.82
CA ALA A 11 -5.55 -3.67 -5.78
C ALA A 11 -5.92 -2.35 -5.08
N LEU A 12 -6.82 -2.42 -4.09
CA LEU A 12 -7.21 -1.26 -3.28
C LEU A 12 -6.01 -0.70 -2.51
N ILE A 13 -5.23 -1.56 -1.84
CA ILE A 13 -4.05 -1.13 -1.09
C ILE A 13 -3.03 -0.48 -2.03
N ALA A 14 -2.71 -1.11 -3.16
CA ALA A 14 -1.76 -0.58 -4.13
C ALA A 14 -2.24 0.76 -4.73
N GLY A 15 -3.52 0.87 -5.07
CA GLY A 15 -4.10 2.10 -5.61
C GLY A 15 -4.09 3.26 -4.61
N LEU A 16 -4.49 3.00 -3.37
CA LEU A 16 -4.44 3.99 -2.29
C LEU A 16 -3.00 4.43 -1.99
N ASP A 17 -2.07 3.48 -1.94
CA ASP A 17 -0.67 3.73 -1.66
C ASP A 17 0.03 4.53 -2.76
N GLY A 18 -0.33 4.28 -4.03
CA GLY A 18 0.08 5.07 -5.18
C GLY A 18 -0.49 6.49 -5.18
N ALA A 19 -1.79 6.63 -4.92
CA ALA A 19 -2.46 7.94 -4.83
C ALA A 19 -1.88 8.79 -3.69
N LEU A 20 -1.58 8.18 -2.54
CA LEU A 20 -1.00 8.84 -1.37
C LEU A 20 0.51 9.08 -1.48
N ALA A 21 1.22 8.44 -2.42
CA ALA A 21 2.62 8.77 -2.69
C ALA A 21 2.78 10.22 -3.18
N GLY A 22 1.82 10.71 -3.99
CA GLY A 22 1.76 12.11 -4.44
C GLY A 22 1.47 13.10 -3.31
N PHE A 23 0.65 12.70 -2.33
CA PHE A 23 0.26 13.54 -1.19
C PHE A 23 1.49 14.04 -0.40
N ARG A 24 2.51 13.21 -0.17
CA ARG A 24 3.73 13.63 0.54
C ARG A 24 4.54 14.71 -0.16
N SER A 25 4.53 14.74 -1.49
CA SER A 25 5.17 15.83 -2.25
C SER A 25 4.48 17.18 -2.07
N SER A 26 3.22 17.16 -1.59
CA SER A 26 2.41 18.35 -1.31
C SER A 26 2.38 18.76 0.16
N CYS A 27 2.54 17.81 1.10
CA CYS A 27 2.62 18.09 2.54
C CYS A 27 3.91 18.86 2.88
N GLY A 28 3.78 20.14 3.23
CA GLY A 28 4.90 20.99 3.67
C GLY A 28 5.08 22.26 2.87
N ARG A 29 4.49 22.35 1.66
CA ARG A 29 4.34 23.64 0.96
C ARG A 29 3.24 24.44 1.67
N SER A 30 3.57 25.65 2.09
CA SER A 30 2.70 26.51 2.90
C SER A 30 1.27 26.55 2.33
N GLY A 31 0.26 26.29 3.18
CA GLY A 31 -1.14 26.28 2.74
C GLY A 31 -1.72 27.66 2.38
N LEU A 32 -0.84 28.66 2.26
CA LEU A 32 -1.16 30.02 1.82
C LEU A 32 -1.34 30.10 0.30
N VAL A 33 -0.77 29.17 -0.48
CA VAL A 33 -0.90 29.14 -1.95
C VAL A 33 -1.70 27.91 -2.37
N ARG A 34 -2.81 28.14 -3.10
CA ARG A 34 -3.70 27.08 -3.59
C ARG A 34 -3.06 26.32 -4.76
N HIS A 35 -2.36 25.23 -4.47
CA HIS A 35 -1.73 24.36 -5.47
C HIS A 35 -2.63 23.20 -5.94
N ARG A 36 -3.94 23.42 -6.09
CA ARG A 36 -4.93 22.34 -6.33
C ARG A 36 -4.61 21.54 -7.60
N ALA A 37 -4.30 22.22 -8.70
CA ALA A 37 -3.95 21.58 -9.97
C ALA A 37 -2.65 20.77 -9.88
N GLN A 38 -1.63 21.31 -9.20
CA GLN A 38 -0.35 20.63 -9.02
C GLN A 38 -0.46 19.38 -8.12
N ASN A 39 -1.32 19.44 -7.08
CA ASN A 39 -1.60 18.29 -6.22
C ASN A 39 -2.33 17.17 -6.98
N VAL A 40 -3.31 17.51 -7.82
CA VAL A 40 -4.00 16.52 -8.67
C VAL A 40 -3.00 15.84 -9.61
N THR A 41 -2.15 16.62 -10.29
CA THR A 41 -1.11 16.05 -11.17
C THR A 41 -0.12 15.19 -10.41
N ALA A 42 0.26 15.56 -9.19
CA ALA A 42 1.15 14.75 -8.35
C ALA A 42 0.50 13.43 -7.91
N HIS A 43 -0.79 13.43 -7.57
CA HIS A 43 -1.54 12.21 -7.23
C HIS A 43 -1.69 11.29 -8.45
N LEU A 44 -1.99 11.86 -9.62
CA LEU A 44 -2.08 11.11 -10.89
C LEU A 44 -0.73 10.54 -11.32
N ARG A 45 0.36 11.30 -11.15
CA ARG A 45 1.72 10.78 -11.37
C ARG A 45 2.08 9.69 -10.36
N GLY A 46 1.70 9.84 -9.10
CA GLY A 46 1.84 8.79 -8.09
C GLY A 46 1.14 7.50 -8.51
N LEU A 47 -0.10 7.61 -9.01
CA LEU A 47 -0.87 6.50 -9.57
C LEU A 47 -0.22 5.90 -10.84
N ALA A 48 0.37 6.72 -11.70
CA ALA A 48 1.03 6.27 -12.93
C ALA A 48 2.41 5.64 -12.69
N VAL A 49 3.15 6.11 -11.68
CA VAL A 49 4.44 5.56 -11.23
C VAL A 49 4.24 4.24 -10.47
N VAL A 50 3.01 3.90 -10.09
CA VAL A 50 2.59 2.50 -9.87
C VAL A 50 2.59 1.77 -11.22
N LEU A 51 3.76 1.68 -11.84
CA LEU A 51 4.15 0.85 -12.98
C LEU A 51 4.06 -0.63 -12.56
N LEU A 52 2.87 -1.06 -12.13
CA LEU A 52 2.54 -2.43 -11.80
C LEU A 52 2.15 -3.23 -13.03
N ALA A 53 2.00 -2.61 -14.21
CA ALA A 53 1.61 -3.32 -15.43
C ALA A 53 2.46 -4.59 -15.69
N PRO A 54 3.80 -4.54 -15.73
CA PRO A 54 4.61 -5.74 -15.94
C PRO A 54 4.48 -6.76 -14.78
N VAL A 55 4.40 -6.29 -13.54
CA VAL A 55 4.24 -7.16 -12.36
C VAL A 55 2.86 -7.85 -12.37
N ALA A 56 1.80 -7.12 -12.73
CA ALA A 56 0.44 -7.63 -12.84
C ALA A 56 0.34 -8.70 -13.93
N VAL A 57 1.03 -8.49 -15.06
CA VAL A 57 1.11 -9.50 -16.13
C VAL A 57 1.80 -10.77 -15.62
N ILE A 58 2.97 -10.66 -14.96
CA ILE A 58 3.69 -11.82 -14.41
C ILE A 58 2.82 -12.58 -13.39
N VAL A 59 2.17 -11.85 -12.47
CA VAL A 59 1.29 -12.44 -11.45
C VAL A 59 0.07 -13.12 -12.09
N LEU A 60 -0.53 -12.50 -13.11
CA LEU A 60 -1.68 -13.05 -13.82
C LEU A 60 -1.31 -14.35 -14.53
N LEU A 61 -0.20 -14.36 -15.26
CA LEU A 61 0.32 -15.56 -15.94
C LEU A 61 0.62 -16.68 -14.94
N GLY A 62 1.26 -16.34 -13.80
CA GLY A 62 1.52 -17.29 -12.72
C GLY A 62 0.24 -17.85 -12.09
N TYR A 63 -0.76 -17.00 -11.87
CA TYR A 63 -2.06 -17.42 -11.32
C TYR A 63 -2.81 -18.36 -12.28
N THR A 64 -2.83 -18.04 -13.58
CA THR A 64 -3.48 -18.91 -14.59
C THR A 64 -2.84 -20.30 -14.65
N ALA A 65 -1.54 -20.40 -14.41
CA ALA A 65 -0.84 -21.67 -14.38
C ALA A 65 -1.10 -22.48 -13.11
N ARG A 66 -1.13 -21.82 -11.93
CA ARG A 66 -1.28 -22.48 -10.62
C ARG A 66 -2.03 -21.58 -9.61
N PRO A 67 -3.37 -21.60 -9.57
CA PRO A 67 -4.13 -20.62 -8.78
C PRO A 67 -4.01 -20.80 -7.25
N GLY A 68 -3.82 -22.04 -6.77
CA GLY A 68 -3.78 -22.37 -5.33
C GLY A 68 -2.66 -21.66 -4.56
N PRO A 69 -1.37 -21.83 -4.95
CA PRO A 69 -0.24 -21.20 -4.27
C PRO A 69 -0.30 -19.66 -4.29
N TYR A 70 -0.71 -19.06 -5.41
CA TYR A 70 -0.85 -17.61 -5.53
C TYR A 70 -1.97 -17.05 -4.64
N LEU A 71 -3.06 -17.80 -4.46
CA LEU A 71 -4.13 -17.41 -3.55
C LEU A 71 -3.70 -17.48 -2.08
N ALA A 72 -2.95 -18.52 -1.71
CA ALA A 72 -2.36 -18.63 -0.38
C ALA A 72 -1.37 -17.49 -0.11
N ALA A 73 -0.49 -17.20 -1.07
CA ALA A 73 0.49 -16.14 -0.99
C ALA A 73 -0.18 -14.75 -0.91
N GLY A 74 -1.24 -14.51 -1.67
CA GLY A 74 -2.02 -13.26 -1.61
C GLY A 74 -2.69 -13.05 -0.25
N ARG A 75 -3.24 -14.11 0.36
CA ARG A 75 -3.76 -14.05 1.74
C ARG A 75 -2.66 -13.73 2.75
N ALA A 76 -1.48 -14.33 2.59
CA ALA A 76 -0.34 -14.10 3.47
C ALA A 76 0.17 -12.65 3.39
N MET A 77 0.17 -12.04 2.20
CA MET A 77 0.48 -10.63 2.03
C MET A 77 -0.57 -9.73 2.67
N LEU A 78 -1.87 -10.01 2.50
CA LEU A 78 -2.95 -9.23 3.10
C LEU A 78 -2.90 -9.24 4.63
N ALA A 79 -2.52 -10.36 5.24
CA ALA A 79 -2.34 -10.43 6.70
C ALA A 79 -1.30 -9.43 7.24
N VAL A 80 -0.34 -9.01 6.41
CA VAL A 80 0.68 -8.01 6.75
C VAL A 80 0.20 -6.61 6.37
N TYR A 81 -0.34 -6.44 5.16
CA TYR A 81 -0.69 -5.11 4.65
C TYR A 81 -1.97 -4.53 5.26
N VAL A 82 -2.98 -5.34 5.55
CA VAL A 82 -4.26 -4.86 6.12
C VAL A 82 -4.07 -4.09 7.43
N PRO A 83 -3.40 -4.62 8.47
CA PRO A 83 -3.24 -3.88 9.73
C PRO A 83 -2.46 -2.57 9.53
N PHE A 84 -1.42 -2.59 8.70
CA PHE A 84 -0.66 -1.39 8.37
C PHE A 84 -1.49 -0.34 7.62
N ALA A 85 -2.31 -0.78 6.64
CA ALA A 85 -3.21 0.08 5.90
C ALA A 85 -4.27 0.71 6.79
N VAL A 86 -4.80 -0.04 7.78
CA VAL A 86 -5.74 0.50 8.78
C VAL A 86 -5.09 1.63 9.59
N VAL A 87 -3.86 1.43 10.09
CA VAL A 87 -3.13 2.48 10.84
C VAL A 87 -2.93 3.72 9.97
N ALA A 88 -2.52 3.55 8.72
CA ALA A 88 -2.32 4.66 7.78
C ALA A 88 -3.63 5.41 7.47
N LEU A 89 -4.74 4.67 7.26
CA LEU A 89 -6.06 5.25 7.04
C LEU A 89 -6.56 6.03 8.27
N LEU A 90 -6.38 5.49 9.47
CA LEU A 90 -6.74 6.19 10.70
C LEU A 90 -5.93 7.48 10.86
N ALA A 91 -4.64 7.46 10.53
CA ALA A 91 -3.81 8.67 10.51
C ALA A 91 -4.32 9.69 9.49
N LEU A 92 -4.73 9.24 8.31
CA LEU A 92 -5.29 10.11 7.27
C LEU A 92 -6.63 10.72 7.71
N VAL A 93 -7.54 9.93 8.28
CA VAL A 93 -8.81 10.42 8.82
C VAL A 93 -8.57 11.44 9.93
N ALA A 94 -7.64 11.15 10.85
CA ALA A 94 -7.25 12.08 11.88
C ALA A 94 -6.73 13.39 11.27
N TYR A 95 -5.87 13.33 10.24
CA TYR A 95 -5.37 14.51 9.54
C TYR A 95 -6.51 15.35 8.93
N LEU A 96 -7.53 14.71 8.35
CA LEU A 96 -8.65 15.41 7.72
C LEU A 96 -9.57 16.09 8.75
N VAL A 97 -9.86 15.42 9.86
CA VAL A 97 -10.80 15.87 10.89
C VAL A 97 -10.17 16.87 11.87
N LEU A 98 -8.87 16.73 12.16
CA LEU A 98 -8.18 17.57 13.14
C LEU A 98 -7.93 18.99 12.61
N GLY A 99 -8.05 19.97 13.52
CA GLY A 99 -7.72 21.37 13.24
C GLY A 99 -6.24 21.59 12.92
N TRP A 100 -5.92 22.72 12.29
CA TRP A 100 -4.62 23.02 11.68
C TRP A 100 -3.39 22.66 12.54
N ARG A 101 -3.39 23.03 13.84
CA ARG A 101 -2.29 22.73 14.76
C ARG A 101 -2.07 21.23 14.98
N ARG A 102 -3.14 20.44 15.01
CA ARG A 102 -3.09 18.99 15.27
C ARG A 102 -2.79 18.19 13.99
N ARG A 103 -3.05 18.75 12.80
CA ARG A 103 -2.63 18.15 11.52
C ARG A 103 -1.12 17.95 11.44
N PHE A 104 -0.33 18.91 11.95
CA PHE A 104 1.12 18.79 11.99
C PHE A 104 1.57 17.58 12.81
N LEU A 105 1.00 17.40 14.01
CA LEU A 105 1.29 16.26 14.88
C LEU A 105 0.96 14.92 14.20
N THR A 106 -0.21 14.81 13.55
CA THR A 106 -0.59 13.59 12.82
C THR A 106 0.37 13.29 11.68
N THR A 107 0.84 14.34 10.98
CA THR A 107 1.76 14.17 9.86
C THR A 107 3.14 13.75 10.34
N ALA A 108 3.67 14.40 11.38
CA ALA A 108 5.01 14.16 11.90
C ALA A 108 5.13 12.87 12.72
N LEU A 109 4.13 12.52 13.52
CA LEU A 109 4.19 11.38 14.44
C LEU A 109 3.67 10.07 13.84
N VAL A 110 2.78 10.13 12.86
CA VAL A 110 2.13 8.92 12.33
C VAL A 110 2.42 8.73 10.85
N LEU A 111 2.08 9.70 9.99
CA LEU A 111 2.29 9.56 8.55
C LEU A 111 3.79 9.48 8.18
N GLY A 112 4.64 10.29 8.81
CA GLY A 112 6.10 10.25 8.60
C GLY A 112 6.72 8.90 8.97
N PRO A 113 6.50 8.38 10.20
CA PRO A 113 7.00 7.06 10.58
C PRO A 113 6.38 5.91 9.79
N CYS A 114 5.08 5.95 9.47
CA CYS A 114 4.46 4.94 8.61
C CYS A 114 5.12 4.91 7.23
N THR A 115 5.53 6.07 6.72
CA THR A 115 6.28 6.17 5.47
C THR A 115 7.63 5.46 5.55
N ALA A 116 8.39 5.68 6.62
CA ALA A 116 9.67 5.03 6.85
C ALA A 116 9.53 3.52 7.10
N ALA A 117 8.43 3.09 7.73
CA ALA A 117 8.14 1.69 7.98
C ALA A 117 7.74 0.91 6.71
N ARG A 118 7.23 1.60 5.68
CA ARG A 118 6.73 1.01 4.43
C ARG A 118 7.69 0.00 3.75
N PRO A 119 9.00 0.29 3.55
CA PRO A 119 9.95 -0.70 3.02
C PRO A 119 10.07 -1.94 3.91
N LEU A 120 10.05 -1.80 5.24
CA LEU A 120 10.10 -2.94 6.16
C LEU A 120 8.83 -3.79 6.07
N ILE A 121 7.66 -3.17 5.98
CA ILE A 121 6.38 -3.87 5.78
C ILE A 121 6.38 -4.61 4.44
N ALA A 122 6.90 -4.01 3.37
CA ALA A 122 7.03 -4.67 2.08
C ALA A 122 7.95 -5.90 2.15
N LEU A 123 9.09 -5.80 2.82
CA LEU A 123 9.99 -6.95 3.04
C LEU A 123 9.32 -8.06 3.84
N LEU A 124 8.56 -7.72 4.90
CA LEU A 124 7.80 -8.70 5.68
C LEU A 124 6.73 -9.39 4.85
N ALA A 125 6.01 -8.65 3.99
CA ALA A 125 5.02 -9.20 3.09
C ALA A 125 5.65 -10.13 2.04
N ILE A 126 6.79 -9.75 1.46
CA ILE A 126 7.56 -10.58 0.52
C ILE A 126 8.04 -11.86 1.21
N ARG A 127 8.56 -11.76 2.44
CA ARG A 127 8.99 -12.92 3.22
C ARG A 127 7.84 -13.91 3.46
N ARG A 128 6.65 -13.39 3.79
CA ARG A 128 5.44 -14.20 3.99
C ARG A 128 4.91 -14.79 2.69
N TRP A 129 4.96 -14.03 1.61
CA TRP A 129 4.62 -14.50 0.26
C TRP A 129 5.51 -15.66 -0.16
N TYR A 130 6.83 -15.55 0.02
CA TYR A 130 7.79 -16.60 -0.29
C TYR A 130 7.55 -17.86 0.54
N ALA A 131 7.36 -17.71 1.86
CA ALA A 131 7.07 -18.83 2.75
C ALA A 131 5.76 -19.57 2.39
N ALA A 132 4.77 -18.86 1.84
CA ALA A 132 3.51 -19.46 1.38
C ALA A 132 3.64 -20.18 0.02
N LEU A 133 4.70 -19.90 -0.75
CA LEU A 133 4.98 -20.54 -2.03
C LEU A 133 5.88 -21.78 -1.90
N THR A 134 6.74 -21.82 -0.88
CA THR A 134 7.55 -22.99 -0.55
C THR A 134 6.75 -23.94 0.34
N PRO A 135 6.20 -25.06 -0.18
CA PRO A 135 5.73 -26.12 0.72
C PRO A 135 6.92 -26.58 1.56
N VAL A 136 6.72 -26.67 2.88
CA VAL A 136 7.70 -27.28 3.77
C VAL A 136 7.83 -28.74 3.33
N SER A 137 8.89 -29.05 2.58
CA SER A 137 9.38 -30.42 2.45
C SER A 137 9.85 -30.82 3.85
N ALA A 138 8.94 -31.40 4.64
CA ALA A 138 9.30 -32.02 5.89
C ALA A 138 10.26 -33.19 5.57
N PRO A 139 11.39 -33.32 6.30
CA PRO A 139 12.16 -34.56 6.24
C PRO A 139 11.31 -35.70 6.83
N GLU A 140 11.23 -36.81 6.09
CA GLU A 140 10.66 -38.08 6.56
C GLU A 140 11.43 -38.64 7.77
#